data_AF-A0A257QIC7-F1
#
_entry.id   AF-A0A257QIC7-F1
#
_cell.length_a   1.000
_cell.length_b   1.000
_cell.length_c   1.000
_cell.angle_alpha   90.00
_cell.angle_beta   90.00
_cell.angle_gamma   90.00
#
_symmetry.space_group_name_H-M   'P 1'
#
loop_
_entity.id
_entity.type
_entity.pdbx_description
1 polymer ?
#
loop_
_entity_poly.entity_id
_entity_poly.type
_entity_poly.pdbx_seq_one_letter_code
_entity_poly.pdbx_strand_id
1 'polypeptide(L)'
;MLGDSFSVPIFAFAMLKSFGMAAPDFAHYFVFAAYFVVAKFSAAGVPGGLTIVLFPVLESCLGFSGEMLSMIMALNLLFDAELTSANILGNGAFALWINKLYEPNTDGANAPSPA
;
A
#
# COMPACT_ATOMS: atom_id res chain seq x y z
N MET A 1 -3.39 3.97 3.53
CA MET A 1 -3.06 2.62 3.04
C MET A 1 -2.69 2.60 1.55
N LEU A 2 -2.48 3.77 0.91
CA LEU A 2 -2.18 3.82 -0.53
C LEU A 2 -0.78 3.26 -0.86
N GLY A 3 0.22 3.51 -0.01
CA GLY A 3 1.59 3.03 -0.26
C GLY A 3 1.68 1.51 -0.36
N ASP A 4 0.95 0.81 0.52
CA ASP A 4 0.90 -0.64 0.55
C ASP A 4 0.15 -1.24 -0.66
N SER A 5 -0.76 -0.48 -1.28
CA SER A 5 -1.44 -0.93 -2.52
C SER A 5 -0.49 -1.02 -3.72
N PHE A 6 0.62 -0.27 -3.72
CA PHE A 6 1.63 -0.34 -4.77
C PHE A 6 2.76 -1.32 -4.43
N SER A 7 3.15 -1.40 -3.16
CA SER A 7 4.24 -2.28 -2.72
C SER A 7 3.95 -3.76 -2.95
N VAL A 8 2.73 -4.23 -2.70
CA VAL A 8 2.41 -5.66 -2.83
C VAL A 8 2.44 -6.15 -4.28
N PRO A 9 1.86 -5.45 -5.28
CA PRO A 9 2.10 -5.77 -6.68
C PRO A 9 3.60 -5.80 -7.01
N ILE A 10 4.37 -4.78 -6.61
CA ILE A 10 5.81 -4.74 -6.87
C ILE A 10 6.52 -5.98 -6.29
N PHE A 11 6.19 -6.38 -5.07
CA PHE A 11 6.72 -7.62 -4.47
C PHE A 11 6.26 -8.88 -5.19
N ALA A 12 5.00 -8.95 -5.64
CA ALA A 12 4.50 -10.06 -6.44
C ALA A 12 5.24 -10.18 -7.78
N PHE A 13 5.55 -9.07 -8.44
CA PHE A 13 6.35 -9.06 -9.66
C PHE A 13 7.81 -9.47 -9.40
N ALA A 14 8.42 -9.00 -8.32
CA ALA A 14 9.75 -9.41 -7.91
C ALA A 14 9.81 -10.91 -7.61
N MET A 15 8.76 -11.48 -7.00
CA MET A 15 8.63 -12.90 -6.73
C MET A 15 8.50 -13.74 -8.01
N LEU A 16 7.68 -13.31 -8.98
CA LEU A 16 7.60 -13.95 -10.30
C LEU A 16 8.98 -14.04 -10.97
N LYS A 17 9.77 -12.96 -10.90
CA LYS A 17 11.15 -12.91 -11.40
C LYS A 17 12.10 -13.82 -10.61
N SER A 18 12.03 -13.82 -9.28
CA SER A 18 12.90 -14.62 -8.42
C SER A 18 12.69 -16.13 -8.59
N PHE A 19 11.46 -16.56 -8.88
CA PHE A 19 11.12 -17.97 -9.14
C PHE A 19 11.28 -18.37 -10.62
N GLY A 20 11.76 -17.47 -11.48
CA GLY A 20 11.99 -17.76 -12.89
C GLY A 20 10.71 -17.97 -13.70
N MET A 21 9.56 -17.52 -13.21
CA MET A 21 8.31 -17.62 -13.96
C MET A 21 8.27 -16.64 -15.13
N ALA A 22 7.58 -17.04 -16.19
CA ALA A 22 7.30 -16.16 -17.31
C ALA A 22 6.57 -14.91 -16.81
N ALA A 23 7.03 -13.73 -17.24
CA ALA A 23 6.36 -12.50 -16.89
C ALA A 23 4.93 -12.55 -17.45
N PRO A 24 3.90 -12.34 -16.60
CA PRO A 24 2.53 -12.27 -17.08
C PRO A 24 2.41 -11.10 -18.06
N ASP A 25 1.57 -11.28 -19.08
CA ASP A 25 1.26 -10.22 -20.03
C ASP A 25 0.76 -8.97 -19.29
N PHE A 26 1.07 -7.79 -19.83
CA PHE A 26 0.77 -6.51 -19.17
C PHE A 26 -0.72 -6.37 -18.84
N ALA A 27 -1.60 -6.81 -19.75
CA ALA A 27 -3.04 -6.76 -19.53
C ALA A 27 -3.47 -7.68 -18.37
N HIS A 28 -2.91 -8.90 -18.29
CA HIS A 28 -3.18 -9.83 -17.20
C HIS A 28 -2.69 -9.30 -15.86
N TYR A 29 -1.50 -8.69 -15.84
CA TYR A 29 -0.93 -8.11 -14.64
C TYR A 29 -1.70 -6.87 -14.16
N PHE A 30 -2.19 -6.06 -15.10
CA PHE A 30 -3.04 -4.91 -14.79
C PHE A 30 -4.40 -5.34 -14.20
N VAL A 31 -5.03 -6.37 -14.77
CA VAL A 31 -6.27 -6.96 -14.24
C VAL A 31 -6.04 -7.50 -12.83
N PHE A 32 -4.93 -8.21 -12.61
CA PHE A 32 -4.52 -8.64 -11.26
C PHE A 32 -4.40 -7.45 -10.30
N ALA A 33 -3.70 -6.38 -10.67
CA ALA A 33 -3.54 -5.20 -9.83
C ALA A 33 -4.88 -4.51 -9.52
N ALA A 34 -5.81 -4.46 -10.48
CA ALA A 34 -7.14 -3.91 -10.28
C ALA A 34 -7.97 -4.77 -9.30
N TYR A 35 -8.00 -6.09 -9.49
CA TYR A 35 -8.66 -7.02 -8.57
C TYR A 35 -8.04 -6.97 -7.18
N PHE A 36 -6.71 -6.88 -7.10
CA PHE A 36 -5.96 -6.73 -5.87
C PHE A 36 -6.40 -5.49 -5.10
N VAL A 37 -6.48 -4.33 -5.76
CA VAL A 37 -6.90 -3.07 -5.12
C VAL A 37 -8.34 -3.16 -4.60
N VAL A 38 -9.26 -3.74 -5.37
CA VAL A 38 -10.67 -3.91 -4.96
C VAL A 38 -10.79 -4.87 -3.77
N ALA A 39 -10.12 -6.02 -3.83
CA ALA A 39 -10.11 -7.00 -2.73
C ALA A 39 -9.50 -6.40 -1.45
N LYS A 40 -8.42 -5.64 -1.59
CA LYS A 40 -7.74 -4.97 -0.48
C LYS A 40 -8.61 -3.90 0.19
N PHE A 41 -9.39 -3.15 -0.60
CA PHE A 41 -10.36 -2.19 -0.07
C PHE A 41 -11.54 -2.87 0.65
N SER A 42 -11.91 -4.08 0.21
CA SER A 42 -12.99 -4.86 0.83
C SER A 42 -12.59 -5.48 2.18
N ALA A 43 -11.30 -5.69 2.42
CA ALA A 43 -10.79 -6.28 3.65
C ALA A 43 -10.43 -5.19 4.68
N ALA A 44 -11.40 -4.82 5.52
CA ALA A 44 -11.19 -3.82 6.55
C ALA A 44 -10.38 -4.39 7.75
N GLY A 45 -9.19 -3.84 7.98
CA GLY A 45 -8.69 -3.56 9.35
C GLY A 45 -7.93 -4.64 10.11
N VAL A 46 -7.51 -5.76 9.50
CA VAL A 46 -6.73 -6.79 10.22
C VAL A 46 -5.27 -6.82 9.75
N PRO A 47 -4.29 -6.42 10.58
CA PRO A 47 -2.86 -6.60 10.27
C PRO A 47 -2.55 -8.09 10.09
N GLY A 48 -1.91 -8.45 8.97
CA GLY A 48 -1.64 -9.83 8.55
C GLY A 48 -2.80 -10.60 7.89
N GLY A 49 -4.07 -10.27 8.20
CA GLY A 49 -5.24 -10.91 7.59
C GLY A 49 -5.48 -10.51 6.13
N LEU A 50 -5.05 -9.31 5.77
CA LEU A 50 -5.18 -8.75 4.43
C LEU A 50 -4.50 -9.64 3.37
N THR A 51 -3.29 -10.11 3.66
CA THR A 51 -2.49 -10.94 2.75
C THR A 51 -3.11 -12.33 2.54
N ILE A 52 -3.78 -12.88 3.57
CA ILE A 52 -4.45 -14.18 3.48
C ILE A 52 -5.67 -14.11 2.54
N VAL A 53 -6.42 -13.01 2.59
CA VAL A 53 -7.56 -12.75 1.66
C VAL A 53 -7.09 -12.62 0.21
N LEU A 54 -5.81 -12.29 0.00
CA LEU A 54 -5.20 -12.11 -1.31
C LEU A 54 -4.61 -13.40 -1.91
N PHE A 55 -4.46 -14.48 -1.13
CA PHE A 55 -3.94 -15.76 -1.62
C PHE A 55 -4.76 -16.36 -2.77
N PRO A 56 -6.11 -16.42 -2.71
CA PRO A 56 -6.91 -16.95 -3.82
C PRO A 56 -6.72 -16.15 -5.11
N VAL A 57 -6.49 -14.83 -5.00
CA VAL A 57 -6.25 -13.96 -6.16
C VAL A 57 -4.86 -14.22 -6.75
N LEU A 58 -3.84 -14.39 -5.91
CA LEU A 58 -2.46 -14.70 -6.33
C LEU A 58 -2.37 -16.10 -6.97
N GLU A 59 -3.06 -17.10 -6.43
CA GLU A 59 -3.15 -18.44 -7.03
C GLU A 59 -3.89 -18.40 -8.37
N SER A 60 -5.09 -17.80 -8.41
CA SER A 60 -5.94 -17.83 -9.60
C SER A 60 -5.45 -16.95 -10.75
N CYS A 61 -4.85 -15.79 -10.46
CA CYS A 61 -4.40 -14.85 -11.49
C CYS A 61 -2.94 -15.05 -11.90
N LEU A 62 -2.07 -15.50 -11.00
CA LEU A 62 -0.62 -15.58 -11.25
C LEU A 62 -0.05 -16.99 -11.12
N GLY A 63 -0.86 -17.98 -10.71
CA GLY A 63 -0.39 -19.37 -10.59
C GLY A 63 0.62 -19.57 -9.47
N PHE A 64 0.56 -18.76 -8.42
CA PHE A 64 1.49 -18.87 -7.30
C PHE A 64 1.34 -20.22 -6.59
N SER A 65 2.47 -20.86 -6.29
CA SER A 65 2.52 -22.04 -5.43
C SER A 65 2.45 -21.64 -3.96
N GLY A 66 2.09 -22.58 -3.08
CA GLY A 66 2.01 -22.32 -1.63
C GLY A 66 3.30 -21.77 -1.02
N GLU A 67 4.47 -22.15 -1.56
CA GLU A 67 5.77 -21.61 -1.13
C GLU A 67 5.96 -20.14 -1.50
N MET A 68 5.45 -19.70 -2.65
CA MET A 68 5.54 -18.30 -3.06
C MET A 68 4.58 -17.41 -2.27
N LEU A 69 3.40 -17.93 -1.94
CA LEU A 69 2.43 -17.26 -1.09
C LEU A 69 2.97 -17.07 0.34
N SER A 70 3.62 -18.09 0.90
CA SER A 70 4.25 -17.99 2.23
C SER A 70 5.40 -16.98 2.24
N MET A 71 6.20 -16.92 1.18
CA MET A 71 7.24 -15.89 0.99
C MET A 71 6.65 -14.48 0.91
N ILE A 72 5.60 -14.27 0.12
CA ILE A 72 4.89 -12.97 0.06
C ILE A 72 4.33 -12.59 1.43
N MET A 73 3.78 -13.55 2.18
CA MET A 73 3.26 -13.30 3.52
C MET A 73 4.36 -12.95 4.51
N ALA A 74 5.49 -13.64 4.46
CA ALA A 74 6.65 -13.35 5.30
C ALA A 74 7.19 -11.93 5.02
N LEU A 75 7.31 -11.55 3.74
CA LEU A 75 7.74 -10.20 3.35
C LEU A 75 6.73 -9.14 3.77
N ASN A 76 5.43 -9.40 3.59
CA ASN A 76 4.39 -8.47 4.02
C ASN A 76 4.41 -8.25 5.53
N LEU A 77 4.60 -9.31 6.33
CA LEU A 77 4.71 -9.19 7.78
C LEU A 77 6.01 -8.46 8.18
N LEU A 78 7.11 -8.75 7.47
CA LEU A 78 8.41 -8.14 7.75
C LEU A 78 8.39 -6.63 7.53
N PHE A 79 7.72 -6.15 6.48
CA PHE A 79 7.66 -4.73 6.15
C PHE A 79 6.40 -4.01 6.66
N ASP A 80 5.51 -4.70 7.40
CA ASP A 80 4.24 -4.12 7.88
C ASP A 80 4.47 -2.85 8.72
N ALA A 81 5.52 -2.84 9.54
CA ALA A 81 5.90 -1.69 10.36
C ALA A 81 6.40 -0.51 9.52
N GLU A 82 7.23 -0.77 8.50
CA GLU A 82 7.75 0.23 7.57
C GLU A 82 6.63 0.82 6.69
N LEU A 83 5.71 -0.02 6.20
CA LEU A 83 4.60 0.44 5.38
C LEU A 83 3.57 1.24 6.20
N THR A 84 3.33 0.83 7.45
CA THR A 84 2.46 1.57 8.37
C THR A 84 3.07 2.92 8.73
N SER A 85 4.36 2.97 9.06
CA SER A 85 5.07 4.22 9.39
C SER A 85 5.13 5.18 8.20
N ALA A 86 5.44 4.69 6.99
CA ALA A 86 5.39 5.49 5.76
C ALA A 86 3.99 6.05 5.49
N ASN A 87 2.94 5.27 5.76
CA ASN A 87 1.56 5.72 5.59
C ASN A 87 1.15 6.80 6.61
N ILE A 88 1.57 6.66 7.88
CA ILE A 88 1.32 7.67 8.91
C ILE A 88 2.09 8.97 8.60
N LEU A 89 3.36 8.84 8.21
CA LEU A 89 4.20 9.97 7.80
C LEU A 89 3.63 10.70 6.58
N GLY A 90 3.18 9.96 5.56
CA GLY A 90 2.56 10.53 4.37
C GLY A 90 1.29 11.33 4.69
N ASN A 91 0.44 10.81 5.57
CA ASN A 91 -0.73 11.53 6.05
C ASN A 91 -0.35 12.80 6.83
N GLY A 92 0.67 12.74 7.69
CA GLY A 92 1.18 13.91 8.41
C GLY A 92 1.77 14.97 7.47
N ALA A 93 2.55 14.56 6.47
CA ALA A 93 3.09 15.44 5.45
C ALA A 93 2.00 16.09 4.61
N PHE A 94 0.95 15.34 4.25
CA PHE A 94 -0.20 15.88 3.53
C PHE A 94 -0.98 16.91 4.37
N ALA A 95 -1.18 16.64 5.66
CA ALA A 95 -1.83 17.60 6.56
C ALA A 95 -1.04 18.92 6.67
N LEU A 96 0.29 18.85 6.79
CA LEU A 96 1.16 20.04 6.77
C LEU A 96 1.09 20.79 5.44
N TRP A 97 1.01 20.06 4.33
CA TRP A 97 0.92 20.66 3.00
C TRP A 97 -0.40 21.40 2.80
N ILE A 98 -1.53 20.79 3.19
CA ILE A 98 -2.84 21.43 3.17
C ILE A 98 -2.86 22.64 4.12
N ASN A 99 -2.28 22.53 5.31
CA ASN A 99 -2.21 23.65 6.26
C ASN A 99 -1.48 24.86 5.65
N LYS A 100 -0.36 24.65 4.93
CA LYS A 100 0.35 25.71 4.20
C LYS A 100 -0.46 26.31 3.04
N LEU A 101 -1.26 25.49 2.37
CA LEU A 101 -2.10 25.94 1.25
C LEU A 101 -3.30 26.76 1.72
N TYR A 102 -3.77 26.47 2.93
CA TYR A 102 -4.97 27.07 3.52
C TYR A 102 -4.69 28.07 4.63
N GLU A 103 -3.41 28.39 4.90
CA GLU A 103 -3.04 29.53 5.76
C GLU A 103 -3.72 30.77 5.19
N PRO A 104 -4.81 31.26 5.82
CA PRO A 104 -5.31 32.57 5.49
C PRO A 104 -4.19 33.52 5.88
N ASN A 105 -3.96 34.55 5.08
CA ASN A 105 -2.96 35.57 5.37
C ASN A 105 -3.31 36.29 6.69
N THR A 106 -3.01 35.68 7.85
CA THR A 106 -3.23 36.26 9.18
C THR A 106 -2.00 37.07 9.56
N ASP A 107 -1.62 38.00 8.70
CA ASP A 107 -0.64 39.05 9.00
C ASP A 107 -1.20 40.10 10.00
N GLY A 108 -2.42 39.91 10.52
CA GLY A 108 -3.12 40.90 11.36
C GLY A 108 -3.62 40.44 12.73
N ALA A 109 -3.43 39.18 13.15
CA ALA A 109 -4.04 38.66 14.38
C ALA A 109 -3.15 38.74 15.65
N ASN A 110 -1.87 39.13 15.51
CA ASN A 110 -0.98 39.42 16.64
C ASN A 110 -0.82 40.94 16.83
N ALA A 111 -1.92 41.65 17.09
CA ALA A 111 -1.82 42.95 17.75
C ALA A 111 -1.65 42.67 19.26
N PRO A 112 -0.60 43.20 19.92
CA PRO A 112 -0.44 43.03 21.36
C PRO A 112 -1.64 43.67 22.08
N SER A 113 -2.17 42.96 23.08
CA SER A 113 -3.22 43.48 23.96
C SER A 113 -2.81 44.86 24.49
N PRO A 114 -3.67 45.90 24.41
CA PRO A 114 -3.37 47.17 25.03
C PRO A 114 -3.24 46.97 26.54
N ALA A 115 -2.24 47.67 27.09
CA ALA A 115 -1.79 47.64 28.48
C ALA A 115 -2.86 48.08 29.49
#